data_AF-A0A538HCA9-F1
#
_entry.id   AF-A0A538HCA9-F1
#
_cell.length_a   1.000
_cell.length_b   1.000
_cell.length_c   1.000
_cell.angle_alpha   90.00
_cell.angle_beta   90.00
_cell.angle_gamma   90.00
#
_symmetry.space_group_name_H-M   'P 1'
#
loop_
_entity.id
_entity.type
_entity.pdbx_description
1 polymer ?
#
loop_
_entity_poly.entity_id
_entity_poly.type
_entity_poly.pdbx_seq_one_letter_code
_entity_poly.pdbx_strand_id
1 'polypeptide(L)' 'MAEVAHRVTIREVAERAGVSIATVSRVLNGRGDVSDETRELVSRIIRENGYTANR' A
#
# COMPACT_ATOMS: atom_id res chain seq x y z
N MET A 1 13.49 22.98 10.41
CA MET A 1 13.54 22.12 9.21
C MET A 1 13.11 20.73 9.65
N ALA A 2 11.80 20.46 9.64
CA ALA A 2 11.30 19.14 10.03
C ALA A 2 11.60 18.18 8.89
N GLU A 3 12.44 17.18 9.16
CA GLU A 3 12.68 16.05 8.27
C GLU A 3 11.35 15.32 8.09
N VAL A 4 10.69 15.54 6.96
CA VAL A 4 9.50 14.79 6.59
C VAL A 4 10.00 13.41 6.18
N ALA A 5 10.11 12.51 7.16
CA ALA A 5 10.27 11.09 6.89
C ALA A 5 9.17 10.70 5.92
N HIS A 6 9.55 10.42 4.67
CA HIS A 6 8.66 10.14 3.55
C HIS A 6 7.93 8.82 3.80
N ARG A 7 6.89 8.87 4.65
CA ARG A 7 5.99 7.74 4.86
C ARG A 7 5.23 7.54 3.57
N VAL A 8 5.52 6.44 2.90
CA VAL A 8 4.80 6.03 1.71
C VAL A 8 3.30 5.99 2.02
N THR A 9 2.56 6.78 1.28
CA THR A 9 1.12 6.95 1.45
C THR A 9 0.36 5.84 0.73
N ILE A 10 -0.88 5.56 1.15
CA ILE A 10 -1.75 4.61 0.43
C ILE A 10 -1.95 5.00 -1.04
N ARG A 11 -1.86 6.29 -1.35
CA ARG A 11 -1.92 6.82 -2.73
C ARG A 11 -0.71 6.39 -3.55
N GLU A 12 0.50 6.53 -3.02
CA GLU A 12 1.71 6.10 -3.72
C GLU A 12 1.73 4.58 -3.92
N VAL A 13 1.25 3.81 -2.93
CA VAL A 13 1.09 2.36 -3.10
C VAL A 13 0.11 2.05 -4.22
N ALA A 14 -1.01 2.77 -4.30
CA ALA A 14 -2.02 2.59 -5.35
C ALA A 14 -1.46 2.91 -6.74
N GLU A 15 -0.77 4.04 -6.88
CA GLU A 15 -0.12 4.45 -8.14
C GLU A 15 0.94 3.45 -8.60
N ARG A 16 1.80 2.99 -7.69
CA ARG A 16 2.84 1.99 -8.02
C ARG A 16 2.27 0.61 -8.34
N ALA A 17 1.21 0.22 -7.64
CA ALA A 17 0.51 -1.03 -7.91
C ALA A 17 -0.37 -0.95 -9.17
N GLY A 18 -0.59 0.23 -9.75
CA GLY A 18 -1.50 0.42 -10.87
C GLY A 18 -2.95 0.16 -10.53
N VAL A 19 -3.34 0.31 -9.25
CA VAL A 19 -4.70 0.05 -8.77
C VAL A 19 -5.31 1.28 -8.10
N SER A 20 -6.61 1.25 -7.85
CA SER A 20 -7.29 2.33 -7.14
C SER A 20 -6.94 2.33 -5.64
N ILE A 21 -7.02 3.49 -5.00
CA ILE A 21 -6.87 3.62 -3.53
C ILE A 21 -7.90 2.71 -2.81
N ALA A 22 -9.11 2.58 -3.36
CA ALA A 22 -10.13 1.68 -2.83
C ALA A 22 -9.68 0.21 -2.87
N THR A 23 -8.95 -0.20 -3.91
CA THR A 23 -8.36 -1.54 -4.02
C THR A 23 -7.32 -1.77 -2.93
N VAL A 24 -6.39 -0.83 -2.73
CA VAL A 24 -5.39 -0.92 -1.65
C VAL A 24 -6.08 -0.96 -0.28
N SER A 25 -7.12 -0.16 -0.07
CA SER A 25 -7.94 -0.19 1.15
C SER A 25 -8.59 -1.55 1.35
N ARG A 26 -9.13 -2.20 0.31
CA ARG A 26 -9.68 -3.56 0.41
C ARG A 26 -8.62 -4.58 0.78
N VAL A 27 -7.42 -4.50 0.18
CA VAL A 27 -6.28 -5.37 0.51
C VAL A 27 -5.89 -5.23 1.98
N LEU A 28 -5.74 -3.98 2.45
CA LEU A 28 -5.40 -3.67 3.85
C LEU A 28 -6.49 -4.11 4.84
N ASN A 29 -7.76 -3.94 4.49
CA ASN A 29 -8.90 -4.37 5.30
C ASN A 29 -9.27 -5.85 5.10
N GLY A 30 -8.50 -6.60 4.32
CA GLY A 30 -8.73 -8.03 4.10
C GLY A 30 -10.03 -8.38 3.36
N ARG A 31 -10.67 -7.43 2.64
CA ARG A 31 -11.91 -7.70 1.90
C ARG A 31 -11.61 -8.39 0.58
N GLY A 32 -12.28 -9.52 0.34
CA GLY A 32 -11.93 -10.56 -0.64
C GLY A 32 -12.14 -10.26 -2.13
N ASP A 33 -12.46 -9.03 -2.53
CA ASP A 33 -12.66 -8.68 -3.95
C ASP A 33 -11.36 -8.26 -4.66
N VAL A 34 -10.21 -8.77 -4.23
CA VAL A 34 -8.92 -8.40 -4.81
C VAL A 34 -8.15 -9.64 -5.20
N SER A 35 -7.64 -9.67 -6.43
CA SER A 35 -6.83 -10.79 -6.91
C SER A 35 -5.60 -10.99 -6.02
N ASP A 36 -5.20 -12.25 -5.85
CA ASP A 36 -4.00 -12.60 -5.10
C ASP A 36 -2.76 -11.91 -5.65
N GLU A 37 -2.67 -11.76 -6.98
CA GLU A 37 -1.62 -11.00 -7.66
C GLU A 37 -1.54 -9.54 -7.16
N THR A 38 -2.69 -8.85 -7.08
CA THR A 38 -2.73 -7.46 -6.59
C THR A 38 -2.36 -7.40 -5.11
N ARG A 39 -2.83 -8.36 -4.31
CA ARG A 39 -2.51 -8.44 -2.87
C ARG A 39 -1.00 -8.63 -2.67
N GLU A 40 -0.37 -9.52 -3.44
CA GLU A 40 1.07 -9.73 -3.40
C GLU A 40 1.85 -8.50 -3.85
N LEU A 41 1.42 -7.85 -4.95
CA LEU A 41 2.05 -6.63 -5.46
C LEU A 41 2.00 -5.50 -4.43
N VAL A 42 0.82 -5.23 -3.87
CA VAL A 42 0.62 -4.24 -2.80
C VAL A 42 1.47 -4.58 -1.58
N SER A 43 1.47 -5.85 -1.15
CA SER A 43 2.28 -6.30 -0.01
C SER A 43 3.78 -6.16 -0.27
N ARG A 44 4.23 -6.41 -1.51
CA ARG A 44 5.63 -6.22 -1.93
C ARG A 44 6.01 -4.74 -1.91
N ILE A 45 5.20 -3.87 -2.50
CA ILE A 45 5.41 -2.42 -2.50
C ILE A 45 5.46 -1.88 -1.07
N ILE A 46 4.54 -2.31 -0.20
CA ILE A 46 4.51 -1.95 1.23
C ILE A 46 5.82 -2.35 1.94
N ARG A 47 6.32 -3.57 1.69
CA ARG A 47 7.59 -4.06 2.26
C ARG A 47 8.81 -3.31 1.71
N GLU A 48 8.89 -3.14 0.39
CA GLU A 48 10.01 -2.45 -0.28
C GLU A 48 10.11 -0.99 0.12
N ASN A 49 8.98 -0.35 0.40
CA ASN A 49 8.92 1.06 0.76
C ASN A 49 8.96 1.32 2.26
N GLY A 50 9.18 0.29 3.08
CA GLY A 50 9.29 0.43 4.52
C GLY A 50 8.02 1.02 5.15
N TYR A 51 6.83 0.63 4.65
CA TYR A 51 5.55 0.97 5.29
C TYR A 51 5.51 0.28 6.65
N THR A 52 6.14 0.93 7.62
CA THR A 52 6.06 0.57 9.03
C THR A 52 4.73 1.15 9.47
N ALA A 53 3.69 0.30 9.44
CA ALA A 53 2.43 0.61 10.10
C ALA A 53 2.79 1.02 11.53
N ASN A 54 2.69 2.32 11.83
CA ASN A 54 3.02 2.80 13.15
C ASN A 54 1.98 2.19 14.09
N ARG A 55 2.47 1.37 15.04
CA ARG A 55 1.67 0.78 16.11
C ARG A 55 1.04 1.88 16.97
#